data_AF-A0A443RVK6-F1
#
_entry.id   AF-A0A443RVK6-F1
#
_cell.length_a   1.000
_cell.length_b   1.000
_cell.length_c   1.000
_cell.angle_alpha   90.00
_cell.angle_beta   90.00
_cell.angle_gamma   90.00
#
_symmetry.space_group_name_H-M   'P 1'
#
loop_
_entity.id
_entity.type
_entity.pdbx_description
1 polymer ?
#
loop_
_entity_poly.entity_id
_entity_poly.type
_entity_poly.pdbx_seq_one_letter_code
_entity_poly.pdbx_strand_id
1 'polypeptide(L)' 'MLIRNLSVSDGLCNGTRLIVKGIKTRILSCEILTGDRAGNQVFIPRIKLDSSSD' A
#
# COMPACT_ATOMS: atom_id res chain seq x y z
N MET A 1 -7.19 -2.39 1.47
CA MET A 1 -6.60 -3.25 0.44
C MET A 1 -6.00 -2.36 -0.64
N LEU A 2 -4.88 -2.75 -1.26
CA LEU A 2 -4.32 -2.01 -2.39
C LEU A 2 -5.19 -2.17 -3.65
N ILE A 3 -5.30 -1.10 -4.43
CA ILE A 3 -6.07 -1.01 -5.69
C ILE A 3 -5.19 -0.84 -6.94
N ARG A 4 -3.88 -0.71 -6.74
CA ARG A 4 -2.86 -0.69 -7.81
C ARG A 4 -1.63 -1.49 -7.35
N ASN A 5 -0.89 -2.04 -8.31
CA ASN A 5 0.41 -2.62 -8.04
C ASN A 5 1.41 -1.50 -7.71
N LEU A 6 2.02 -1.57 -6.54
CA LEU A 6 3.06 -0.63 -6.09
C LEU A 6 4.45 -1.27 -6.20
N SER A 7 4.57 -2.50 -5.71
CA SER A 7 5.77 -3.32 -5.83
C SER A 7 5.36 -4.79 -5.73
N VAL A 8 5.28 -5.47 -6.87
CA VAL A 8 4.90 -6.89 -6.92
C VAL A 8 5.95 -7.75 -6.24
N SER A 9 7.23 -7.43 -6.43
CA SER A 9 8.33 -8.11 -5.76
C SER A 9 8.18 -8.05 -4.24
N ASP A 10 7.72 -6.91 -3.71
CA ASP A 10 7.54 -6.71 -2.26
C ASP A 10 6.17 -7.11 -1.72
N GLY A 11 5.34 -7.81 -2.52
CA GLY A 11 4.00 -8.26 -2.10
C GLY A 11 2.98 -7.12 -1.98
N LEU A 12 3.25 -5.95 -2.55
CA LEU A 12 2.38 -4.79 -2.61
C LEU A 12 1.67 -4.72 -3.97
N CYS A 13 0.78 -5.69 -4.20
CA CYS A 13 -0.01 -5.83 -5.43
C CYS A 13 -1.50 -5.56 -5.18
N ASN A 14 -2.27 -5.50 -6.27
CA ASN A 14 -3.74 -5.45 -6.20
C ASN A 14 -4.26 -6.58 -5.31
N GLY A 15 -5.10 -6.24 -4.34
CA GLY A 15 -5.64 -7.24 -3.43
C GLY A 15 -4.86 -7.41 -2.12
N THR A 16 -3.64 -6.85 -1.98
CA THR A 16 -2.90 -6.93 -0.71
C THR A 16 -3.68 -6.25 0.40
N ARG A 17 -4.03 -7.03 1.44
CA ARG A 17 -4.69 -6.53 2.64
C ARG A 17 -3.63 -5.98 3.60
N LEU A 18 -3.88 -4.77 4.05
CA LEU A 18 -3.00 -3.99 4.91
C LEU A 18 -3.82 -3.49 6.11
N ILE A 19 -3.22 -3.45 7.29
CA ILE A 19 -3.74 -2.70 8.44
C ILE A 19 -2.91 -1.43 8.62
N VAL A 20 -3.57 -0.29 8.84
CA VAL A 20 -2.88 0.98 9.09
C VAL A 20 -2.43 1.01 10.55
N LYS A 21 -1.13 1.22 10.77
CA LYS A 21 -0.51 1.37 12.10
C LYS A 21 -0.29 2.84 12.45
N GLY A 22 -0.20 3.72 11.45
CA GLY A 22 -0.03 5.15 11.67
C GLY A 22 -0.22 5.98 10.41
N ILE A 23 -0.64 7.23 10.59
CA ILE A 23 -0.92 8.19 9.51
C ILE A 23 -0.02 9.41 9.73
N LYS A 24 0.74 9.79 8.69
CA LYS A 24 1.51 11.03 8.62
C LYS A 24 1.07 11.82 7.39
N THR A 25 1.45 13.10 7.31
CA THR A 25 1.02 14.04 6.26
C THR A 25 1.15 13.51 4.83
N ARG A 26 2.16 12.68 4.54
CA ARG A 26 2.44 12.14 3.21
C ARG A 26 2.69 10.63 3.18
N ILE A 27 2.56 9.94 4.32
CA ILE A 27 2.93 8.52 4.46
C ILE A 27 1.91 7.80 5.34
N LEU A 28 1.50 6.61 4.92
CA LEU A 28 0.80 5.63 5.75
C LEU A 28 1.80 4.55 6.17
N SER A 29 1.92 4.31 7.47
CA SER A 29 2.62 3.14 8.00
C SER A 29 1.61 2.01 8.11
N CYS A 30 1.87 0.90 7.42
CA CYS A 30 0.97 -0.23 7.33
C CYS A 30 1.69 -1.55 7.61
N GLU A 31 0.93 -2.59 7.92
CA GLU A 31 1.42 -3.96 8.08
C GLU A 31 0.65 -4.89 7.13
N ILE A 32 1.36 -5.80 6.47
CA ILE A 32 0.77 -6.79 5.56
C ILE A 32 0.06 -7.87 6.38
N LEU A 33 -1.20 -8.16 6.03
CA LEU A 33 -2.03 -9.09 6.81
C LEU A 33 -1.96 -10.54 6.34
N THR A 34 -1.58 -10.80 5.09
CA THR A 34 -1.74 -12.12 4.47
C THR A 34 -0.60 -12.43 3.50
N GLY A 35 -0.40 -13.72 3.22
CA GLY A 35 0.61 -14.21 2.27
C GLY A 35 2.02 -14.26 2.86
N ASP A 36 3.00 -14.54 2.02
CA ASP A 36 4.39 -14.83 2.44
C ASP A 36 5.09 -13.65 3.12
N ARG A 37 4.55 -12.44 2.97
CA ARG A 37 5.07 -11.21 3.58
C ARG A 37 4.21 -10.69 4.74
N ALA A 38 3.29 -11.52 5.27
CA ALA A 38 2.48 -11.15 6.42
C ALA A 38 3.36 -10.74 7.63
N GLY A 39 2.91 -9.74 8.39
CA GLY A 39 3.65 -9.14 9.50
C GLY A 39 4.69 -8.09 9.07
N ASN A 40 5.06 -8.02 7.79
CA ASN A 40 6.01 -7.00 7.33
C ASN A 40 5.40 -5.60 7.38
N GLN A 41 6.18 -4.66 7.91
CA GLN A 41 5.82 -3.25 7.94
C GLN A 41 6.21 -2.57 6.63
N VAL A 42 5.31 -1.77 6.07
CA VAL A 42 5.47 -1.07 4.79
C VAL A 42 5.01 0.37 4.90
N PHE A 43 5.60 1.25 4.09
CA PHE A 43 5.28 2.67 4.06
C PHE A 43 4.70 3.03 2.70
N ILE A 44 3.42 3.44 2.68
CA ILE A 44 2.73 3.83 1.46
C ILE A 44 2.73 5.36 1.37
N PRO A 45 3.41 5.95 0.37
CA PRO A 45 3.33 7.39 0.16
C PRO A 45 1.93 7.78 -0.34
N ARG A 46 1.54 9.05 -0.15
CA ARG A 46 0.35 9.60 -0.81
C ARG A 46 0.62 9.70 -2.31
N ILE A 47 -0.05 8.88 -3.10
CA ILE A 47 0.09 8.86 -4.56
C ILE A 47 -1.05 9.66 -5.17
N LYS A 48 -0.74 10.64 -6.02
CA LYS A 48 -1.74 11.42 -6.76
C LYS A 48 -2.52 10.50 -7.72
N LEU A 49 -3.79 10.80 -7.87
CA LEU A 49 -4.62 10.24 -8.93
C LEU A 49 -4.82 11.39 -9.91
N ASP A 50 -4.14 11.32 -11.04
CA ASP A 50 -4.38 12.24 -12.12
C ASP A 50 -5.49 11.63 -12.98
N SER A 51 -6.62 12.33 -13.08
CA SER A 51 -7.60 12.05 -14.11
C SER A 51 -7.09 12.72 -15.39
N SER A 52 -6.84 11.94 -16.44
CA SER A 52 -6.78 12.50 -17.78
C SER A 52 -8.18 13.02 -18.10
N SER A 53 -8.40 14.32 -17.93
CA SER A 53 -9.51 14.99 -18.59
C SER A 53 -9.09 15.18 -20.05
N ASP A 54 -9.89 14.64 -20.98
CA ASP A 54 -9.86 15.04 -22.38
C ASP A 54 -10.24 16.52 -22.53
#